data_AF-A0A3E0VWD1-F1
#
_entry.id   AF-A0A3E0VWD1-F1
#
_cell.length_a   1.000
_cell.length_b   1.000
_cell.length_c   1.000
_cell.angle_alpha   90.00
_cell.angle_beta   90.00
_cell.angle_gamma   90.00
#
_symmetry.space_group_name_H-M   'P 1'
#
loop_
_entity.id
_entity.type
_entity.pdbx_description
1 polymer ?
#
loop_
_entity_poly.entity_id
_entity_poly.type
_entity_poly.pdbx_seq_one_letter_code
_entity_poly.pdbx_strand_id
1 'polypeptide(L)'
;MDRLLWTDLPRGIAVEEKSDTTARPARGRPRASSRELLEEAAFELFFENTYARTTVEQITQRAGVGRSTFFNYFDGKSDVFWGDLDRASEVLQRRLDEQAPDAPLPRALGSALAAVARDFGPSRVPWILTQYPFIGSVAEVQASALTRFARWAGVLATFAGVRLGLDPESLRPRTLAYAATGAVVAAAQEWAAAGPSRGSLEPFVVKALDALAGGFTA
;
A
#
# COMPACT_ATOMS: atom_id res chain seq x y z
N MET A 1 -59.02 54.59 -43.25
CA MET A 1 -58.51 55.93 -42.90
C MET A 1 -57.82 55.81 -41.55
N ASP A 2 -56.53 56.20 -41.54
CA ASP A 2 -55.59 56.53 -40.45
C ASP A 2 -55.39 55.59 -39.24
N ARG A 3 -54.17 55.06 -38.99
CA ARG A 3 -52.85 55.64 -38.59
C ARG A 3 -52.75 56.02 -37.10
N LEU A 4 -51.89 55.24 -36.41
CA LEU A 4 -50.91 55.62 -35.35
C LEU A 4 -51.54 56.07 -34.00
N LEU A 5 -51.01 55.76 -32.80
CA LEU A 5 -49.64 55.77 -32.32
C LEU A 5 -49.44 54.82 -31.11
N TRP A 6 -48.21 54.37 -30.98
CA TRP A 6 -47.56 53.64 -29.88
C TRP A 6 -47.44 54.52 -28.61
N THR A 7 -47.65 53.99 -27.40
CA THR A 7 -46.75 54.13 -26.23
C THR A 7 -47.24 53.37 -24.99
N ASP A 8 -46.34 52.52 -24.49
CA ASP A 8 -46.10 52.13 -23.09
C ASP A 8 -47.09 51.23 -22.31
N LEU A 9 -46.72 49.94 -22.31
CA LEU A 9 -47.19 48.88 -21.42
C LEU A 9 -46.53 48.93 -20.03
N PRO A 10 -47.25 48.62 -18.95
CA PRO A 10 -46.66 48.12 -17.71
C PRO A 10 -46.57 46.59 -17.68
N ARG A 11 -45.44 46.18 -17.09
CA ARG A 11 -44.86 44.85 -16.89
C ARG A 11 -45.71 43.91 -16.03
N GLY A 12 -45.61 42.61 -16.32
CA GLY A 12 -45.46 41.59 -15.26
C GLY A 12 -46.58 40.54 -15.14
N ILE A 13 -46.72 39.64 -16.10
CA ILE A 13 -47.34 38.32 -15.88
C ILE A 13 -46.20 37.30 -15.80
N ALA A 14 -46.14 36.59 -14.67
CA ALA A 14 -45.19 35.53 -14.39
C ALA A 14 -45.34 34.39 -15.42
N VAL A 15 -44.25 34.05 -16.09
CA VAL A 15 -44.13 32.82 -16.89
C VAL A 15 -43.34 31.83 -16.06
N GLU A 16 -43.95 30.66 -15.90
CA GLU A 16 -43.46 29.47 -15.21
C GLU A 16 -42.16 28.97 -15.87
N GLU A 17 -41.04 29.17 -15.17
CA GLU A 17 -39.72 28.74 -15.63
C GLU A 17 -39.51 27.26 -15.26
N LYS A 18 -39.44 26.40 -16.29
CA LYS A 18 -39.08 24.99 -16.14
C LYS A 18 -37.68 24.91 -15.52
N SER A 19 -37.61 24.42 -14.30
CA SER A 19 -36.39 24.08 -13.61
C SER A 19 -35.69 22.92 -14.32
N ASP A 20 -34.70 23.26 -15.14
CA ASP A 20 -33.72 22.32 -15.68
C ASP A 20 -32.87 21.79 -14.50
N THR A 21 -33.25 20.62 -14.02
CA THR A 21 -32.52 19.91 -12.96
C THR A 21 -31.20 19.47 -13.56
N THR A 22 -30.15 20.25 -13.31
CA THR A 22 -28.77 19.87 -13.58
C THR A 22 -28.46 18.57 -12.84
N ALA A 23 -28.50 17.46 -13.58
CA ALA A 23 -28.13 16.15 -13.11
C ALA A 23 -26.67 16.19 -12.63
N ARG A 24 -26.49 16.06 -11.31
CA ARG A 24 -25.19 15.97 -10.66
C ARG A 24 -24.42 14.80 -11.30
N PRO A 25 -23.16 14.98 -11.76
CA PRO A 25 -22.44 13.88 -12.38
C PRO A 25 -22.33 12.73 -11.38
N ALA A 26 -22.77 11.54 -11.82
CA ALA A 26 -22.63 10.32 -11.05
C ALA A 26 -21.16 10.19 -10.60
N ARG A 27 -20.95 9.88 -9.32
CA ARG A 27 -19.61 9.59 -8.78
C ARG A 27 -19.07 8.34 -9.49
N GLY A 28 -18.42 8.56 -10.63
CA GLY A 28 -17.62 7.56 -11.29
C GLY A 28 -16.52 7.08 -10.34
N ARG A 29 -16.07 5.84 -10.54
CA ARG A 29 -14.92 5.27 -9.84
C ARG A 29 -13.78 6.30 -9.81
N PRO A 30 -13.13 6.54 -8.65
CA PRO A 30 -12.01 7.48 -8.57
C PRO A 30 -11.00 7.20 -9.67
N ARG A 31 -10.48 8.24 -10.34
CA ARG A 31 -9.40 8.09 -11.30
C ARG A 31 -8.22 7.42 -10.59
N ALA A 32 -7.70 6.33 -11.16
CA ALA A 32 -6.50 5.69 -10.66
C ALA A 32 -5.37 6.71 -10.59
N SER A 33 -4.59 6.68 -9.51
CA SER A 33 -3.42 7.54 -9.36
C SER A 33 -2.35 7.17 -10.40
N SER A 34 -1.46 8.11 -10.75
CA SER A 34 -0.34 7.81 -11.65
C SER A 34 0.53 6.65 -11.14
N ARG A 35 0.64 6.47 -9.82
CA ARG A 35 1.33 5.32 -9.22
C ARG A 35 0.61 4.00 -9.51
N GLU A 36 -0.70 3.95 -9.34
CA GLU A 36 -1.51 2.74 -9.64
C GLU A 36 -1.45 2.38 -11.12
N LEU A 37 -1.52 3.37 -12.02
CA LEU A 37 -1.38 3.14 -13.47
C LEU A 37 -0.01 2.57 -13.83
N LEU A 38 1.06 3.05 -13.18
CA LEU A 38 2.41 2.53 -13.37
C LEU A 38 2.55 1.10 -12.83
N GLU A 39 1.98 0.80 -11.66
CA GLU A 39 1.96 -0.55 -11.06
C GLU A 39 1.23 -1.54 -11.97
N GLU A 40 0.03 -1.18 -12.43
CA GLU A 40 -0.79 -1.99 -13.34
C GLU A 40 -0.05 -2.27 -14.67
N ALA A 41 0.44 -1.22 -15.33
CA ALA A 41 1.19 -1.35 -16.58
C ALA A 41 2.45 -2.22 -16.44
N ALA A 42 3.17 -2.10 -15.31
CA ALA A 42 4.33 -2.91 -15.04
C ALA A 42 3.99 -4.38 -14.87
N PHE A 43 2.96 -4.72 -14.08
CA PHE A 43 2.56 -6.11 -13.87
C PHE A 43 2.04 -6.76 -15.16
N GLU A 44 1.29 -6.04 -15.98
CA GLU A 44 0.91 -6.51 -17.33
C GLU A 44 2.13 -6.83 -18.18
N LEU A 45 3.08 -5.89 -18.28
CA LEU A 45 4.29 -6.09 -19.07
C LEU A 45 5.19 -7.20 -18.51
N PHE A 46 5.24 -7.39 -17.19
CA PHE A 46 5.96 -8.49 -16.56
C PHE A 46 5.34 -9.84 -16.93
N PHE A 47 4.01 -9.89 -17.06
CA PHE A 47 3.31 -11.09 -17.54
C PHE A 47 3.54 -11.33 -19.05
N GLU A 48 3.51 -10.26 -19.86
CA GLU A 48 3.70 -10.34 -21.32
C GLU A 48 5.15 -10.70 -21.72
N ASN A 49 6.14 -10.09 -21.06
CA ASN A 49 7.53 -10.11 -21.53
C ASN A 49 8.56 -10.49 -20.45
N THR A 50 8.12 -10.93 -19.27
CA THR A 50 8.95 -11.16 -18.06
C THR A 50 9.54 -9.86 -17.47
N TYR A 51 9.84 -9.87 -16.18
CA TYR A 51 10.48 -8.73 -15.51
C TYR A 51 11.79 -8.31 -16.20
N ALA A 52 12.65 -9.26 -16.58
CA ALA A 52 13.99 -8.97 -17.08
C ALA A 52 13.99 -8.20 -18.41
N ARG A 53 13.03 -8.50 -19.30
CA ARG A 53 12.95 -7.87 -20.63
C ARG A 53 12.09 -6.61 -20.67
N THR A 54 11.39 -6.29 -19.58
CA THR A 54 10.58 -5.06 -19.46
C THR A 54 11.44 -3.88 -18.99
N THR A 55 11.34 -2.73 -19.65
CA THR A 55 12.06 -1.50 -19.28
C THR A 55 11.15 -0.44 -18.66
N VAL A 56 11.72 0.52 -17.93
CA VAL A 56 10.96 1.65 -17.34
C VAL A 56 10.27 2.47 -18.44
N GLU A 57 10.91 2.64 -19.59
CA GLU A 57 10.34 3.33 -20.75
C GLU A 57 9.07 2.64 -21.26
N GLN A 58 9.09 1.31 -21.40
CA GLN A 58 7.92 0.54 -21.81
C GLN A 58 6.77 0.68 -20.81
N ILE A 59 7.07 0.64 -19.51
CA ILE A 59 6.08 0.83 -18.43
C ILE A 59 5.45 2.23 -18.54
N THR A 60 6.27 3.27 -18.64
CA THR A 60 5.78 4.66 -18.71
C THR A 60 4.94 4.91 -19.97
N GLN A 61 5.35 4.34 -21.10
CA GLN A 61 4.60 4.42 -22.35
C GLN A 61 3.24 3.72 -22.24
N ARG A 62 3.20 2.52 -21.65
CA ARG A 62 1.95 1.77 -21.44
C ARG A 62 1.00 2.49 -20.48
N ALA A 63 1.54 3.07 -19.39
CA ALA A 63 0.76 3.83 -18.41
C ALA A 63 0.33 5.23 -18.92
N GLY A 64 0.85 5.69 -20.06
CA GLY A 64 0.55 7.01 -20.61
C GLY A 64 1.09 8.17 -19.76
N VAL A 65 2.20 7.97 -19.03
CA VAL A 65 2.83 8.99 -18.18
C VAL A 65 4.29 9.22 -18.57
N GLY A 66 4.86 10.36 -18.15
CA GLY A 66 6.26 10.67 -18.43
C GLY A 66 7.24 9.87 -17.58
N ARG A 67 8.48 9.71 -18.07
CA ARG A 67 9.56 9.07 -17.31
C ARG A 67 9.83 9.74 -15.95
N SER A 68 9.77 11.07 -15.89
CA SER A 68 9.90 11.80 -14.62
C SER A 68 8.82 11.42 -13.61
N THR A 69 7.59 11.12 -14.08
CA THR A 69 6.51 10.65 -13.21
C THR A 69 6.83 9.29 -12.58
N PHE A 70 7.50 8.38 -13.29
CA PHE A 70 7.94 7.11 -12.71
C PHE A 70 8.92 7.33 -11.55
N PHE A 71 9.98 8.11 -11.79
CA PHE A 71 11.02 8.37 -10.79
C PHE A 71 10.56 9.24 -9.62
N ASN A 72 9.39 9.89 -9.71
CA ASN A 72 8.76 10.52 -8.56
C ASN A 72 8.20 9.50 -7.54
N TYR A 73 7.94 8.26 -7.97
CA TYR A 73 7.35 7.22 -7.12
C TYR A 73 8.27 6.04 -6.85
N PHE A 74 9.21 5.75 -7.75
CA PHE A 74 10.04 4.55 -7.72
C PHE A 74 11.49 4.89 -8.05
N ASP A 75 12.43 4.41 -7.25
CA ASP A 75 13.86 4.57 -7.53
C ASP A 75 14.31 3.64 -8.65
N GLY A 76 13.65 2.48 -8.78
CA GLY A 76 13.89 1.50 -9.83
C GLY A 76 12.69 0.64 -10.20
N LYS A 77 12.85 -0.17 -11.24
CA LYS A 77 11.80 -1.08 -11.74
C LYS A 77 11.35 -2.11 -10.69
N SER A 78 12.28 -2.56 -9.86
CA SER A 78 12.02 -3.49 -8.76
C SER A 78 11.11 -2.92 -7.67
N ASP A 79 11.04 -1.59 -7.51
CA ASP A 79 10.19 -0.95 -6.50
C ASP A 79 8.70 -1.13 -6.74
N VAL A 80 8.31 -1.38 -7.98
CA VAL A 80 6.92 -1.58 -8.37
C VAL A 80 6.30 -2.80 -7.67
N PHE A 81 7.10 -3.79 -7.28
CA PHE A 81 6.60 -4.96 -6.53
C PHE A 81 6.18 -4.65 -5.09
N TRP A 82 6.65 -3.54 -4.53
CA TRP A 82 6.57 -3.29 -3.10
C TRP A 82 5.54 -2.23 -2.73
N GLY A 83 4.72 -1.80 -3.69
CA GLY A 83 3.80 -0.68 -3.50
C GLY A 83 2.85 -0.85 -2.31
N ASP A 84 2.41 -2.08 -2.03
CA ASP A 84 1.59 -2.43 -0.86
C ASP A 84 2.39 -2.47 0.44
N LEU A 85 3.66 -2.93 0.42
CA LEU A 85 4.52 -2.95 1.61
C LEU A 85 4.90 -1.53 2.04
N ASP A 86 5.14 -0.65 1.08
CA ASP A 86 5.40 0.78 1.35
C ASP A 86 4.19 1.43 2.03
N ARG A 87 2.97 1.19 1.52
CA ARG A 87 1.72 1.62 2.19
C ARG A 87 1.56 1.01 3.58
N ALA A 88 1.86 -0.28 3.73
CA ALA A 88 1.78 -0.98 5.01
C ALA A 88 2.73 -0.39 6.07
N SER A 89 3.88 0.16 5.64
CA SER A 89 4.81 0.87 6.53
C SER A 89 4.19 2.11 7.15
N GLU A 90 3.47 2.91 6.36
CA GLU A 90 2.78 4.11 6.84
C GLU A 90 1.64 3.74 7.80
N VAL A 91 0.91 2.66 7.49
CA VAL A 91 -0.15 2.13 8.35
C VAL A 91 0.43 1.62 9.68
N LEU A 92 1.57 0.92 9.65
CA LEU A 92 2.21 0.35 10.84
C LEU A 92 2.53 1.43 11.88
N GLN A 93 3.13 2.55 11.47
CA GLN A 93 3.43 3.65 12.38
C GLN A 93 2.16 4.12 13.11
N ARG A 94 1.09 4.39 12.35
CA ARG A 94 -0.20 4.80 12.93
C ARG A 94 -0.76 3.74 13.89
N ARG A 95 -0.70 2.46 13.54
CA ARG A 95 -1.19 1.36 14.41
C ARG A 95 -0.40 1.26 15.71
N LEU A 96 0.89 1.56 15.68
CA LEU A 96 1.74 1.60 16.87
C LEU A 96 1.39 2.80 17.76
N ASP A 97 1.15 3.98 17.17
CA ASP A 97 0.74 5.19 17.88
C ASP A 97 -0.65 5.04 18.55
N GLU A 98 -1.51 4.20 17.99
CA GLU A 98 -2.83 3.85 18.54
C GLU A 98 -2.77 2.89 19.76
N GLN A 99 -1.59 2.32 20.08
CA GLN A 99 -1.47 1.36 21.19
C GLN A 99 -1.55 2.05 22.55
N ALA A 100 -2.23 1.43 23.51
CA ALA A 100 -2.33 1.96 24.87
C ALA A 100 -0.93 2.08 25.50
N PRO A 101 -0.60 3.19 26.19
CA PRO A 101 0.73 3.45 26.74
C PRO A 101 1.23 2.38 27.74
N ASP A 102 0.31 1.70 28.42
CA ASP A 102 0.56 0.67 29.42
C ASP A 102 0.49 -0.77 28.86
N ALA A 103 0.07 -0.97 27.61
CA ALA A 103 -0.05 -2.30 27.01
C ALA A 103 1.32 -2.99 26.89
N PRO A 104 1.54 -4.21 27.41
CA PRO A 104 2.83 -4.89 27.33
C PRO A 104 3.43 -4.89 25.92
N LEU A 105 4.72 -4.60 25.78
CA LEU A 105 5.38 -4.41 24.48
C LEU A 105 5.10 -5.55 23.47
N PRO A 106 5.18 -6.85 23.83
CA PRO A 106 4.86 -7.93 22.89
C PRO A 106 3.41 -7.87 22.39
N ARG A 107 2.46 -7.53 23.27
CA ARG A 107 1.04 -7.39 22.91
C ARG A 107 0.80 -6.20 21.99
N ALA A 108 1.45 -5.07 22.26
CA ALA A 108 1.34 -3.86 21.46
C ALA A 108 1.90 -4.07 20.04
N LEU A 109 3.10 -4.66 19.93
CA LEU A 109 3.70 -5.01 18.64
C LEU A 109 2.85 -6.05 17.89
N GLY A 110 2.43 -7.10 18.58
CA GLY A 110 1.58 -8.16 18.01
C GLY A 110 0.27 -7.63 17.44
N SER A 111 -0.41 -6.78 18.21
CA SER A 111 -1.70 -6.20 17.80
C SER A 111 -1.54 -5.26 16.61
N ALA A 112 -0.50 -4.42 16.59
CA ALA A 112 -0.24 -3.51 15.48
C ALA A 112 0.10 -4.26 14.19
N LEU A 113 0.98 -5.27 14.27
CA LEU A 113 1.37 -6.08 13.11
C LEU A 113 0.22 -6.94 12.58
N ALA A 114 -0.58 -7.54 13.46
CA ALA A 114 -1.78 -8.28 13.08
C ALA A 114 -2.81 -7.37 12.39
N ALA A 115 -3.00 -6.14 12.88
CA ALA A 115 -3.89 -5.17 12.25
C ALA A 115 -3.42 -4.76 10.85
N VAL A 116 -2.13 -4.51 10.65
CA VAL A 116 -1.55 -4.26 9.31
C VAL A 116 -1.78 -5.45 8.39
N ALA A 117 -1.54 -6.67 8.88
CA ALA A 117 -1.74 -7.90 8.13
C ALA A 117 -3.20 -8.15 7.75
N ARG A 118 -4.15 -7.73 8.59
CA ARG A 118 -5.59 -7.79 8.31
C ARG A 118 -6.00 -6.85 7.18
N ASP A 119 -5.42 -5.66 7.16
CA ASP A 119 -5.64 -4.67 6.10
C ASP A 119 -5.04 -5.14 4.75
N PHE A 120 -4.16 -6.14 4.78
CA PHE A 120 -3.59 -6.83 3.62
C PHE A 120 -4.60 -7.84 3.04
N GLY A 121 -5.43 -7.38 2.08
CA GLY A 121 -6.48 -8.18 1.48
C GLY A 121 -5.98 -9.47 0.77
N PRO A 122 -6.81 -10.52 0.67
CA PRO A 122 -6.41 -11.86 0.20
C PRO A 122 -5.91 -11.89 -1.26
N SER A 123 -6.35 -10.93 -2.07
CA SER A 123 -6.05 -10.81 -3.50
C SER A 123 -4.74 -10.08 -3.79
N ARG A 124 -4.12 -9.44 -2.80
CA ARG A 124 -2.91 -8.63 -2.95
C ARG A 124 -1.69 -9.39 -2.49
N VAL A 125 -1.36 -10.51 -3.15
CA VAL A 125 -0.04 -11.10 -2.93
C VAL A 125 0.95 -10.41 -3.85
N PRO A 126 1.98 -9.74 -3.31
CA PRO A 126 3.09 -9.27 -4.11
C PRO A 126 3.60 -10.44 -4.95
N TRP A 127 3.59 -10.26 -6.27
CA TRP A 127 3.94 -11.31 -7.23
C TRP A 127 5.30 -11.96 -6.87
N ILE A 128 6.21 -11.14 -6.36
CA ILE A 128 7.52 -11.52 -5.82
C ILE A 128 7.47 -12.63 -4.75
N LEU A 129 6.45 -12.70 -3.90
CA LEU A 129 6.36 -13.74 -2.86
C LEU A 129 5.90 -15.10 -3.41
N THR A 130 5.33 -15.14 -4.62
CA THR A 130 4.81 -16.37 -5.25
C THR A 130 5.57 -16.81 -6.49
N GLN A 131 6.21 -15.88 -7.20
CA GLN A 131 6.77 -16.08 -8.54
C GLN A 131 8.26 -15.71 -8.62
N TYR A 132 8.92 -15.60 -7.47
CA TYR A 132 10.36 -15.31 -7.34
C TYR A 132 11.28 -16.09 -8.32
N PRO A 133 11.04 -17.38 -8.63
CA PRO A 133 11.89 -18.11 -9.58
C PRO A 133 11.83 -17.60 -11.03
N PHE A 134 10.79 -16.86 -11.41
CA PHE A 134 10.57 -16.37 -12.78
C PHE A 134 11.04 -14.92 -12.99
N ILE A 135 11.49 -14.26 -11.92
CA ILE A 135 11.99 -12.89 -11.97
C ILE A 135 13.49 -12.93 -12.26
N GLY A 136 13.85 -12.74 -13.52
CA GLY A 136 15.22 -12.91 -14.02
C GLY A 136 16.33 -12.06 -13.35
N SER A 137 16.01 -11.11 -12.46
CA SER A 137 17.00 -10.42 -11.59
C SER A 137 16.62 -10.45 -10.11
N VAL A 138 16.54 -11.67 -9.57
CA VAL A 138 16.42 -11.97 -8.15
C VAL A 138 17.21 -11.01 -7.23
N ALA A 139 18.48 -10.72 -7.54
CA ALA A 139 19.34 -9.90 -6.69
C ALA A 139 18.89 -8.44 -6.56
N GLU A 140 18.39 -7.83 -7.63
CA GLU A 140 17.87 -6.45 -7.61
C GLU A 140 16.62 -6.36 -6.74
N VAL A 141 15.72 -7.35 -6.88
CA VAL A 141 14.50 -7.40 -6.09
C VAL A 141 14.77 -7.73 -4.61
N GLN A 142 15.77 -8.56 -4.33
CA GLN A 142 16.24 -8.78 -2.95
C GLN A 142 16.83 -7.51 -2.32
N ALA A 143 17.66 -6.77 -3.06
CA ALA A 143 18.26 -5.54 -2.57
C ALA A 143 17.18 -4.49 -2.24
N SER A 144 16.19 -4.30 -3.11
CA SER A 144 15.06 -3.39 -2.86
C SER A 144 14.17 -3.83 -1.70
N ALA A 145 14.04 -5.14 -1.44
CA ALA A 145 13.34 -5.67 -0.27
C ALA A 145 14.06 -5.32 1.05
N LEU A 146 15.39 -5.46 1.07
CA LEU A 146 16.19 -5.24 2.28
C LEU A 146 16.03 -3.82 2.83
N THR A 147 16.01 -2.81 1.96
CA THR A 147 15.78 -1.41 2.34
C THR A 147 14.42 -1.22 3.04
N ARG A 148 13.38 -1.93 2.58
CA ARG A 148 12.04 -1.85 3.16
C ARG A 148 11.94 -2.58 4.49
N PHE A 149 12.54 -3.76 4.58
CA PHE A 149 12.63 -4.48 5.85
C PHE A 149 13.43 -3.68 6.89
N ALA A 150 14.51 -3.01 6.49
CA ALA A 150 15.26 -2.11 7.37
C ALA A 150 14.40 -0.92 7.83
N ARG A 151 13.62 -0.30 6.94
CA ARG A 151 12.67 0.78 7.31
C ARG A 151 11.62 0.28 8.30
N TRP A 152 11.02 -0.89 8.07
CA TRP A 152 10.08 -1.52 9.00
C TRP A 152 10.70 -1.79 10.36
N ALA A 153 11.91 -2.37 10.38
CA ALA A 153 12.64 -2.60 11.61
C ALA A 153 12.94 -1.28 12.34
N GLY A 154 13.25 -0.19 11.63
CA GLY A 154 13.45 1.13 12.24
C GLY A 154 12.21 1.66 12.96
N VAL A 155 11.03 1.53 12.35
CA VAL A 155 9.75 1.91 12.96
C VAL A 155 9.50 1.11 14.25
N LEU A 156 9.67 -0.21 14.18
CA LEU A 156 9.48 -1.10 15.33
C LEU A 156 10.52 -0.85 16.44
N ALA A 157 11.77 -0.58 16.08
CA ALA A 157 12.86 -0.30 17.02
C ALA A 157 12.62 1.03 17.75
N THR A 158 12.15 2.06 17.02
CA THR A 158 11.78 3.34 17.61
C THR A 158 10.68 3.17 18.64
N PHE A 159 9.60 2.47 18.28
CA PHE A 159 8.53 2.17 19.21
C PHE A 159 9.01 1.37 20.44
N ALA A 160 9.77 0.30 20.22
CA ALA A 160 10.30 -0.53 21.31
C ALA A 160 11.25 0.27 22.22
N GLY A 161 12.10 1.13 21.67
CA GLY A 161 13.00 2.00 22.42
C GLY A 161 12.24 2.93 23.36
N VAL A 162 11.22 3.64 22.85
CA VAL A 162 10.34 4.49 23.66
C VAL A 162 9.67 3.70 24.79
N ARG A 163 9.09 2.53 24.48
CA ARG A 163 8.39 1.70 25.49
C ARG A 163 9.31 1.14 26.56
N LEU A 164 10.58 0.90 26.23
CA LEU A 164 11.57 0.35 27.16
C LEU A 164 12.41 1.42 27.87
N GLY A 165 12.28 2.70 27.50
CA GLY A 165 13.17 3.76 27.98
C GLY A 165 14.62 3.59 27.52
N LEU A 166 14.81 3.04 26.32
CA LEU A 166 16.12 2.75 25.73
C LEU A 166 16.31 3.54 24.42
N ASP A 167 17.56 3.77 24.06
CA ASP A 167 17.92 4.24 22.72
C ASP A 167 17.43 3.22 21.66
N PRO A 168 16.61 3.62 20.65
CA PRO A 168 16.21 2.75 19.55
C PRO A 168 17.37 2.07 18.82
N GLU A 169 18.56 2.68 18.80
CA GLU A 169 19.76 2.13 18.17
C GLU A 169 20.50 1.11 19.04
N SER A 170 20.09 0.95 20.31
CA SER A 170 20.67 -0.06 21.19
C SER A 170 20.28 -1.48 20.75
N LEU A 171 21.09 -2.46 21.16
CA LEU A 171 20.95 -3.85 20.70
C LEU A 171 19.56 -4.43 20.97
N ARG A 172 18.94 -4.11 22.12
CA ARG A 172 17.69 -4.74 22.54
C ARG A 172 16.48 -4.32 21.67
N PRO A 173 16.14 -3.03 21.49
CA PRO A 173 15.09 -2.61 20.56
C PRO A 173 15.33 -3.07 19.13
N ARG A 174 16.57 -2.96 18.63
CA ARG A 174 16.94 -3.46 17.29
C ARG A 174 16.70 -4.95 17.13
N THR A 175 17.12 -5.76 18.10
CA THR A 175 16.92 -7.22 18.06
C THR A 175 15.44 -7.57 18.00
N LEU A 176 14.61 -6.95 18.87
CA LEU A 176 13.16 -7.18 18.86
C LEU A 176 12.52 -6.79 17.52
N ALA A 177 12.94 -5.65 16.96
CA ALA A 177 12.42 -5.15 15.70
C ALA A 177 12.77 -6.04 14.50
N TYR A 178 14.03 -6.46 14.38
CA TYR A 178 14.46 -7.36 13.32
C TYR A 178 13.85 -8.76 13.47
N ALA A 179 13.70 -9.26 14.70
CA ALA A 179 13.03 -10.53 14.94
C ALA A 179 11.55 -10.48 14.55
N ALA A 180 10.82 -9.43 14.93
CA ALA A 180 9.43 -9.24 14.53
C ALA A 180 9.28 -9.06 13.01
N THR A 181 10.17 -8.30 12.37
CA THR A 181 10.20 -8.15 10.91
C THR A 181 10.41 -9.49 10.23
N GLY A 182 11.38 -10.29 10.70
CA GLY A 182 11.63 -11.64 10.19
C GLY A 182 10.44 -12.58 10.35
N ALA A 183 9.74 -12.51 11.49
CA ALA A 183 8.52 -13.30 11.72
C ALA A 183 7.42 -12.96 10.71
N VAL A 184 7.22 -11.67 10.40
CA VAL A 184 6.24 -11.26 9.37
C VAL A 184 6.66 -11.70 7.97
N VAL A 185 7.95 -11.64 7.64
CA VAL A 185 8.47 -12.14 6.35
C VAL A 185 8.21 -13.64 6.22
N ALA A 186 8.51 -14.43 7.25
CA ALA A 186 8.23 -15.87 7.27
C ALA A 186 6.72 -16.16 7.12
N ALA A 187 5.87 -15.43 7.86
CA ALA A 187 4.42 -15.54 7.75
C ALA A 187 3.92 -15.23 6.33
N ALA A 188 4.44 -14.18 5.69
CA ALA A 188 4.06 -13.79 4.34
C ALA A 188 4.49 -14.83 3.29
N GLN A 189 5.64 -15.48 3.47
CA GLN A 189 6.09 -16.58 2.62
C GLN A 189 5.21 -17.83 2.77
N GLU A 190 4.88 -18.23 4.00
CA GLU A 190 3.98 -19.37 4.26
C GLU A 190 2.58 -19.10 3.72
N TRP A 191 2.05 -17.90 3.93
CA TRP A 191 0.76 -17.45 3.39
C TRP A 191 0.74 -17.45 1.85
N ALA A 192 1.80 -16.95 1.22
CA ALA A 192 1.93 -16.97 -0.23
C ALA A 192 1.95 -18.41 -0.79
N ALA A 193 2.69 -19.31 -0.13
CA ALA A 193 2.79 -20.72 -0.50
C ALA A 193 1.48 -21.51 -0.32
N ALA A 194 0.59 -21.08 0.59
CA ALA A 194 -0.71 -21.71 0.82
C ALA A 194 -1.72 -21.56 -0.35
N GLY A 195 -1.37 -20.81 -1.41
CA GLY A 195 -2.13 -20.80 -2.66
C GLY A 195 -3.49 -20.09 -2.58
N PRO A 196 -4.43 -20.34 -3.52
CA PRO A 196 -5.69 -19.60 -3.61
C PRO A 196 -6.62 -19.72 -2.37
N SER A 197 -6.47 -20.77 -1.56
CA SER A 197 -7.24 -21.01 -0.33
C SER A 197 -6.64 -20.35 0.92
N ARG A 198 -5.56 -19.58 0.78
CA ARG A 198 -4.80 -19.00 1.91
C ARG A 198 -5.56 -18.04 2.82
N GLY A 199 -6.69 -17.48 2.38
CA GLY A 199 -7.44 -16.49 3.17
C GLY A 199 -6.63 -15.23 3.47
N SER A 200 -6.89 -14.58 4.61
CA SER A 200 -6.18 -13.38 5.07
C SER A 200 -4.76 -13.70 5.57
N LEU A 201 -3.85 -12.72 5.52
CA LEU A 201 -2.48 -12.84 6.04
C LEU A 201 -2.42 -12.85 7.58
N GLU A 202 -3.37 -12.19 8.25
CA GLU A 202 -3.38 -12.01 9.71
C GLU A 202 -3.13 -13.29 10.53
N PRO A 203 -3.81 -14.44 10.28
CA PRO A 203 -3.58 -15.66 11.06
C PRO A 203 -2.14 -16.18 10.98
N PHE A 204 -1.47 -16.01 9.84
CA PHE A 204 -0.07 -16.42 9.66
C PHE A 204 0.87 -15.52 10.46
N VAL A 205 0.59 -14.21 10.48
CA VAL A 205 1.38 -13.24 11.26
C VAL A 205 1.23 -13.48 12.76
N VAL A 206 0.00 -13.70 13.23
CA VAL A 206 -0.25 -14.04 14.64
C VAL A 206 0.52 -15.30 15.04
N LYS A 207 0.41 -16.37 14.25
CA LYS A 207 1.13 -17.63 14.48
C LYS A 207 2.65 -17.44 14.55
N ALA A 208 3.23 -16.64 13.65
CA ALA A 208 4.68 -16.39 13.63
C ALA A 208 5.15 -15.55 14.83
N LEU A 209 4.34 -14.59 15.28
CA LEU A 209 4.65 -13.76 16.45
C LEU A 209 4.48 -14.54 17.76
N ASP A 210 3.51 -15.44 17.85
CA ASP A 210 3.35 -16.35 19.00
C ASP A 210 4.56 -17.29 19.12
N ALA A 211 5.07 -17.81 18.00
CA ALA A 211 6.31 -18.60 17.99
C ALA A 211 7.50 -17.79 18.50
N LEU A 212 7.63 -16.51 18.09
CA LEU A 212 8.67 -15.63 18.59
C LEU A 212 8.54 -15.35 20.09
N ALA A 213 7.31 -15.21 20.61
CA ALA A 213 7.06 -15.01 22.03
C ALA A 213 7.37 -16.26 22.88
N GLY A 214 7.19 -17.46 22.30
CA GLY A 214 7.59 -18.73 22.91
C GLY A 214 9.11 -18.96 22.97
N GLY A 215 9.89 -18.20 22.20
CA GLY A 215 11.35 -18.34 22.13
C GLY A 215 11.82 -19.62 21.42
N PHE A 216 13.08 -20.01 21.62
CA PHE A 216 13.71 -21.16 20.94
C PHE A 216 13.42 -22.51 21.62
N THR A 217 12.39 -22.60 22.48
CA THR A 217 12.08 -23.82 23.24
C THR A 217 11.17 -24.80 22.49
N ALA A 218 11.00 -24.60 21.18
CA ALA A 218 10.19 -25.45 20.30
C ALA A 218 10.85 -26.81 20.03
#